data_AF-A0A7V9HTY9-F1
#
_entry.id   AF-A0A7V9HTY9-F1
#
_cell.length_a   1.000
_cell.length_b   1.000
_cell.length_c   1.000
_cell.angle_alpha   90.00
_cell.angle_beta   90.00
_cell.angle_gamma   90.00
#
_symmetry.space_group_name_H-M   'P 1'
#
loop_
_entity.id
_entity.type
_entity.pdbx_description
1 polymer ?
#
loop_
_entity_poly.entity_id
_entity_poly.type
_entity_poly.pdbx_seq_one_letter_code
_entity_poly.pdbx_strand_id
1 'polypeptide(L)'
;MTNIALSAMLGATPPLGYESLYFDKSSRELRGGVSKYIGWRTPDKIPSSYMDELDYQEPLAFEFLVYVAPERVWRTDMQRFRERFRAAPQTRDYFAFLKGTDGLLHIRGPERLAVALESLDKILREIQTSCGWETEIVLFSDHGMNLRENQRIHLKTHLRSRGFALGSSFSETSRDTVAIPAFGLCGYAAIYCGDGEALADVANSLVELEGVDFSIYRDGTRAIAVTGANGVGRVERKQTNGETSYRYLTSDGDPLQLQPILETLKQTGKLDEEGFASDQDWLETTANHIYPDPLANLYTSLHTQRVRHTADVLVSLRDGYYYGWSPFARLTRLAATHGNALRPSSNAFLMSTHRTLPPFVRADDAQPLLRG
;
A
#
# COMPACT_ATOMS: atom_id res chain seq x y z
N MET A 1 1.03 -4.11 -2.29
CA MET A 1 0.72 -3.37 -1.05
C MET A 1 0.43 -4.27 0.14
N THR A 2 -0.37 -5.33 0.00
CA THR A 2 -0.71 -6.28 1.08
C THR A 2 0.44 -6.67 2.01
N ASN A 3 1.55 -7.16 1.47
CA ASN A 3 2.68 -7.58 2.31
C ASN A 3 3.28 -6.43 3.12
N ILE A 4 3.25 -5.20 2.62
CA ILE A 4 3.75 -4.01 3.32
C ILE A 4 2.78 -3.68 4.46
N ALA A 5 1.49 -3.56 4.15
CA ALA A 5 0.46 -3.20 5.12
C ALA A 5 0.37 -4.24 6.25
N LEU A 6 0.26 -5.53 5.92
CA LEU A 6 0.24 -6.60 6.92
C LEU A 6 1.53 -6.69 7.72
N SER A 7 2.69 -6.41 7.11
CA SER A 7 3.95 -6.37 7.88
C SER A 7 3.96 -5.24 8.92
N ALA A 8 3.40 -4.08 8.59
CA ALA A 8 3.25 -2.98 9.53
C ALA A 8 2.22 -3.32 10.63
N MET A 9 1.03 -3.78 10.23
CA MET A 9 -0.06 -4.14 11.14
C MET A 9 0.28 -5.24 12.14
N LEU A 10 1.16 -6.16 11.77
CA LEU A 10 1.50 -7.32 12.59
C LEU A 10 2.91 -7.24 13.18
N GLY A 11 3.62 -6.11 13.02
CA GLY A 11 4.99 -5.94 13.49
C GLY A 11 5.97 -6.96 12.90
N ALA A 12 5.70 -7.42 11.67
CA ALA A 12 6.48 -8.45 10.99
C ALA A 12 7.64 -7.86 10.17
N THR A 13 8.52 -8.73 9.69
CA THR A 13 9.68 -8.33 8.90
C THR A 13 9.27 -7.68 7.57
N PRO A 14 9.91 -6.56 7.17
CA PRO A 14 9.62 -5.91 5.90
C PRO A 14 9.87 -6.84 4.69
N PRO A 15 9.00 -6.83 3.68
CA PRO A 15 9.23 -7.56 2.44
C PRO A 15 10.43 -7.00 1.66
N LEU A 16 10.96 -7.76 0.70
CA LEU A 16 12.15 -7.38 -0.08
C LEU A 16 11.95 -6.08 -0.86
N GLY A 17 10.80 -5.93 -1.50
CA GLY A 17 10.41 -4.72 -2.24
C GLY A 17 8.90 -4.50 -2.19
N TYR A 18 8.42 -3.50 -2.92
CA TYR A 18 7.02 -3.11 -2.91
C TYR A 18 6.09 -4.14 -3.57
N GLU A 19 6.64 -4.90 -4.51
CA GLU A 19 5.96 -5.96 -5.26
C GLU A 19 6.81 -7.22 -5.36
N SER A 20 6.26 -8.31 -5.92
CA SER A 20 7.01 -9.55 -6.12
C SER A 20 8.17 -9.42 -7.11
N LEU A 21 8.09 -8.48 -8.06
CA LEU A 21 9.24 -8.01 -8.84
C LEU A 21 9.73 -6.71 -8.21
N TYR A 22 11.01 -6.63 -7.86
CA TYR A 22 11.59 -5.46 -7.21
C TYR A 22 13.00 -5.20 -7.73
N PHE A 23 13.53 -4.01 -7.49
CA PHE A 23 14.93 -3.69 -7.76
C PHE A 23 15.74 -3.92 -6.49
N ASP A 24 16.69 -4.84 -6.55
CA ASP A 24 17.64 -5.10 -5.46
C ASP A 24 18.76 -4.07 -5.54
N LYS A 25 18.79 -3.13 -4.59
CA LYS A 25 19.81 -2.08 -4.53
C LYS A 25 21.22 -2.61 -4.26
N SER A 26 21.35 -3.77 -3.61
CA SER A 26 22.66 -4.36 -3.28
C SER A 26 23.30 -5.01 -4.51
N SER A 27 22.51 -5.72 -5.33
CA SER A 27 22.99 -6.31 -6.59
C SER A 27 22.78 -5.42 -7.81
N ARG A 28 22.08 -4.29 -7.66
CA ARG A 28 21.76 -3.30 -8.69
C ARG A 28 21.01 -3.87 -9.89
N GLU A 29 20.06 -4.78 -9.65
CA GLU A 29 19.25 -5.42 -10.70
C GLU A 29 17.82 -5.74 -10.26
N LEU A 30 16.94 -5.92 -11.24
CA LEU A 30 15.58 -6.43 -11.02
C LEU A 30 15.61 -7.90 -10.64
N ARG A 31 14.95 -8.25 -9.54
CA ARG A 31 14.81 -9.61 -9.01
C ARG A 31 13.37 -9.97 -8.71
N GLY A 32 13.10 -11.28 -8.63
CA GLY A 32 11.78 -11.82 -8.34
C GLY A 32 10.88 -11.97 -9.58
N GLY A 33 9.59 -11.64 -9.44
CA GLY A 33 8.57 -11.83 -10.47
C GLY A 33 7.95 -13.23 -10.46
N VAL A 34 7.53 -13.73 -11.63
CA VAL A 34 6.75 -14.99 -11.75
C VAL A 34 7.53 -16.21 -11.24
N SER A 35 8.86 -16.21 -11.35
CA SER A 35 9.73 -17.28 -10.83
C SER A 35 9.60 -17.49 -9.32
N LYS A 36 9.16 -16.47 -8.56
CA LYS A 36 8.83 -16.58 -7.12
C LYS A 36 7.72 -17.61 -6.85
N TYR A 37 6.89 -17.89 -7.84
CA TYR A 37 5.72 -18.76 -7.73
C TYR A 37 5.91 -20.14 -8.37
N ILE A 38 7.05 -20.38 -9.02
CA ILE A 38 7.37 -21.64 -9.70
C ILE A 38 8.52 -22.34 -8.96
N GLY A 39 8.33 -23.61 -8.59
CA GLY A 39 9.36 -24.45 -7.93
C GLY A 39 9.40 -24.39 -6.39
N TRP A 40 10.37 -25.06 -5.79
CA TRP A 40 10.54 -25.22 -4.33
C TRP A 40 10.88 -23.89 -3.62
N ARG A 41 10.59 -23.77 -2.31
CA ARG A 41 10.89 -22.57 -1.49
C ARG A 41 12.38 -22.21 -1.58
N THR A 42 12.70 -21.05 -2.15
CA THR A 42 14.05 -20.45 -2.16
C THR A 42 14.09 -19.28 -1.17
N PRO A 43 15.28 -18.79 -0.75
CA PRO A 43 15.41 -17.59 0.09
C PRO A 43 14.72 -16.34 -0.49
N ASP A 44 14.60 -16.24 -1.82
CA ASP A 44 13.86 -15.15 -2.50
C ASP A 44 12.32 -15.30 -2.40
N LYS A 45 11.86 -16.45 -1.90
CA LYS A 45 10.44 -16.77 -1.64
C LYS A 45 10.06 -16.58 -0.18
N ILE A 46 10.95 -16.08 0.68
CA ILE A 46 10.62 -15.78 2.09
C ILE A 46 9.45 -14.79 2.08
N PRO A 47 8.24 -15.21 2.45
CA PRO A 47 7.14 -14.28 2.67
C PRO A 47 7.48 -13.40 3.88
N SER A 48 6.80 -12.27 4.03
CA SER A 48 6.94 -11.52 5.28
C SER A 48 6.53 -12.44 6.44
N SER A 49 7.24 -12.33 7.58
CA SER A 49 7.11 -13.26 8.71
C SER A 49 5.70 -13.32 9.31
N TYR A 50 4.80 -12.40 8.95
CA TYR A 50 3.40 -12.48 9.37
C TYR A 50 2.70 -13.75 8.85
N MET A 51 3.14 -14.32 7.72
CA MET A 51 2.51 -15.53 7.19
C MET A 51 2.73 -16.76 8.09
N ASP A 52 3.76 -16.74 8.93
CA ASP A 52 4.02 -17.81 9.90
C ASP A 52 3.02 -17.76 11.09
N GLU A 53 2.27 -16.66 11.21
CA GLU A 53 1.29 -16.44 12.27
C GLU A 53 -0.15 -16.80 11.82
N LEU A 54 -0.35 -17.09 10.53
CA LEU A 54 -1.67 -17.38 9.98
C LEU A 54 -2.03 -18.86 10.16
N ASP A 55 -3.19 -19.12 10.74
CA ASP A 55 -3.83 -20.43 10.73
C ASP A 55 -4.43 -20.78 9.36
N TYR A 56 -4.81 -19.73 8.62
CA TYR A 56 -5.35 -19.86 7.28
C TYR A 56 -4.84 -18.79 6.33
N GLN A 57 -4.38 -19.27 5.17
CA GLN A 57 -4.11 -18.47 3.99
C GLN A 57 -4.44 -19.31 2.75
N GLU A 58 -4.95 -18.67 1.70
CA GLU A 58 -5.11 -19.34 0.41
C GLU A 58 -3.75 -19.90 -0.09
N PRO A 59 -3.70 -21.16 -0.57
CA PRO A 59 -2.45 -21.72 -1.11
C PRO A 59 -1.90 -20.91 -2.30
N LEU A 60 -0.58 -20.67 -2.30
CA LEU A 60 0.15 -19.84 -3.28
C LEU A 60 -0.10 -20.20 -4.76
N ALA A 61 -0.44 -21.46 -5.06
CA ALA A 61 -0.74 -21.91 -6.43
C ALA A 61 -1.99 -21.23 -7.03
N PHE A 62 -2.86 -20.64 -6.21
CA PHE A 62 -4.08 -19.95 -6.66
C PHE A 62 -3.88 -18.44 -6.88
N GLU A 63 -2.71 -17.87 -6.56
CA GLU A 63 -2.47 -16.42 -6.68
C GLU A 63 -2.64 -15.89 -8.11
N PHE A 64 -2.32 -16.69 -9.13
CA PHE A 64 -2.57 -16.31 -10.52
C PHE A 64 -3.99 -16.64 -10.98
N LEU A 65 -4.61 -17.66 -10.39
CA LEU A 65 -5.96 -18.08 -10.76
C LEU A 65 -7.02 -17.07 -10.34
N VAL A 66 -6.75 -16.22 -9.35
CA VAL A 66 -7.68 -15.15 -8.96
C VAL A 66 -7.99 -14.20 -10.12
N TYR A 67 -7.04 -14.01 -11.05
CA TYR A 67 -7.23 -13.16 -12.22
C TYR A 67 -7.86 -13.90 -13.42
N VAL A 68 -7.95 -15.23 -13.38
CA VAL A 68 -8.48 -16.06 -14.47
C VAL A 68 -9.87 -16.60 -14.14
N ALA A 69 -10.09 -17.03 -12.90
CA ALA A 69 -11.32 -17.61 -12.41
C ALA A 69 -11.70 -17.05 -11.01
N PRO A 70 -11.88 -15.71 -10.88
CA PRO A 70 -12.11 -15.06 -9.58
C PRO A 70 -13.29 -15.69 -8.83
N GLU A 71 -14.38 -16.01 -9.55
CA GLU A 71 -15.59 -16.63 -8.98
C GLU A 71 -15.35 -17.98 -8.31
N ARG A 72 -14.50 -18.82 -8.93
CA ARG A 72 -14.18 -20.13 -8.37
C ARG A 72 -13.23 -19.98 -7.20
N VAL A 73 -12.28 -19.06 -7.31
CA VAL A 73 -11.26 -18.80 -6.29
C VAL A 73 -11.93 -18.33 -5.00
N TRP A 74 -12.72 -17.24 -5.01
CA TRP A 74 -13.29 -16.72 -3.76
C TRP A 74 -14.21 -17.73 -3.07
N ARG A 75 -15.02 -18.48 -3.81
CA ARG A 75 -15.90 -19.51 -3.22
C ARG A 75 -15.10 -20.62 -2.56
N THR A 76 -14.03 -21.05 -3.22
CA THR A 76 -13.15 -22.10 -2.69
C THR A 76 -12.37 -21.59 -1.47
N ASP A 77 -11.94 -20.33 -1.49
CA ASP A 77 -11.27 -19.67 -0.37
C ASP A 77 -12.17 -19.63 0.87
N MET A 78 -13.41 -19.17 0.72
CA MET A 78 -14.40 -19.14 1.81
C MET A 78 -14.73 -20.54 2.36
N GLN A 79 -14.89 -21.53 1.48
CA GLN A 79 -15.15 -22.90 1.88
C GLN A 79 -13.97 -23.48 2.69
N ARG A 80 -12.75 -23.32 2.18
CA ARG A 80 -11.53 -23.81 2.86
C ARG A 80 -11.31 -23.11 4.20
N PHE A 81 -11.52 -21.80 4.26
CA PHE A 81 -11.47 -21.04 5.51
C PHE A 81 -12.39 -21.67 6.56
N ARG A 82 -13.66 -21.88 6.22
CA ARG A 82 -14.65 -22.52 7.11
C ARG A 82 -14.23 -23.92 7.54
N GLU A 83 -13.77 -24.75 6.60
CA GLU A 83 -13.31 -26.12 6.89
C GLU A 83 -12.09 -26.14 7.81
N ARG A 84 -11.13 -25.24 7.58
CA ARG A 84 -9.91 -25.13 8.38
C ARG A 84 -10.19 -24.59 9.78
N PHE A 85 -11.08 -23.62 9.91
CA PHE A 85 -11.53 -23.13 11.21
C PHE A 85 -12.15 -24.27 12.05
N ARG A 86 -13.08 -25.03 11.45
CA ARG A 86 -13.74 -26.17 12.14
C ARG A 86 -12.78 -27.27 12.57
N ALA A 87 -11.68 -27.46 11.84
CA ALA A 87 -10.66 -28.44 12.16
C ALA A 87 -9.63 -27.92 13.18
N ALA A 88 -9.60 -26.62 13.46
CA ALA A 88 -8.63 -26.02 14.35
C ALA A 88 -9.02 -26.19 15.83
N PRO A 89 -8.02 -26.24 16.74
CA PRO A 89 -8.29 -26.20 18.18
C PRO A 89 -9.03 -24.93 18.57
N GLN A 90 -10.14 -25.06 19.29
CA GLN A 90 -10.97 -23.94 19.74
C GLN A 90 -10.49 -23.33 21.08
N THR A 91 -9.26 -23.63 21.49
CA THR A 91 -8.68 -23.21 22.79
C THR A 91 -7.76 -22.00 22.67
N ARG A 92 -7.71 -21.36 21.50
CA ARG A 92 -6.86 -20.22 21.19
C ARG A 92 -7.46 -19.40 20.06
N ASP A 93 -6.92 -18.21 19.85
CA ASP A 93 -7.24 -17.37 18.71
C ASP A 93 -6.94 -18.08 17.38
N TYR A 94 -7.79 -17.80 16.38
CA TYR A 94 -7.65 -18.30 15.03
C TYR A 94 -7.48 -17.13 14.07
N PHE A 95 -6.32 -17.08 13.40
CA PHE A 95 -5.96 -15.95 12.54
C PHE A 95 -5.99 -16.33 11.05
N ALA A 96 -6.84 -15.66 10.27
CA ALA A 96 -7.12 -16.02 8.89
C ALA A 96 -6.97 -14.84 7.93
N PHE A 97 -6.32 -15.09 6.79
CA PHE A 97 -6.21 -14.14 5.69
C PHE A 97 -6.98 -14.65 4.45
N LEU A 98 -8.02 -13.90 4.07
CA LEU A 98 -8.90 -14.20 2.95
C LEU A 98 -8.50 -13.35 1.74
N LYS A 99 -7.80 -13.95 0.79
CA LYS A 99 -7.25 -13.24 -0.38
C LYS A 99 -8.26 -13.13 -1.53
N GLY A 100 -9.23 -14.05 -1.60
CA GLY A 100 -10.15 -14.14 -2.73
C GLY A 100 -10.99 -12.88 -2.97
N THR A 101 -11.21 -12.05 -1.95
CA THR A 101 -11.95 -10.79 -2.03
C THR A 101 -11.25 -9.73 -2.87
N ASP A 102 -9.93 -9.63 -2.77
CA ASP A 102 -9.11 -8.64 -3.48
C ASP A 102 -9.15 -8.86 -5.00
N GLY A 103 -8.77 -10.05 -5.46
CA GLY A 103 -8.80 -10.35 -6.89
C GLY A 103 -10.22 -10.43 -7.46
N LEU A 104 -11.23 -10.78 -6.65
CA LEU A 104 -12.63 -10.63 -7.06
C LEU A 104 -12.99 -9.17 -7.31
N LEU A 105 -12.61 -8.26 -6.40
CA LEU A 105 -12.90 -6.84 -6.52
C LEU A 105 -12.19 -6.22 -7.74
N HIS A 106 -10.91 -6.55 -7.95
CA HIS A 106 -10.14 -6.11 -9.11
C HIS A 106 -10.81 -6.47 -10.46
N ILE A 107 -11.39 -7.66 -10.58
CA ILE A 107 -11.87 -8.19 -11.86
C ILE A 107 -13.39 -8.03 -12.05
N ARG A 108 -14.16 -8.10 -10.97
CA ARG A 108 -15.63 -8.19 -11.02
C ARG A 108 -16.35 -7.03 -10.34
N GLY A 109 -15.61 -6.17 -9.63
CA GLY A 109 -16.16 -4.96 -9.03
C GLY A 109 -17.00 -5.19 -7.77
N PRO A 110 -17.56 -4.10 -7.21
CA PRO A 110 -18.17 -4.09 -5.87
C PRO A 110 -19.44 -4.94 -5.76
N GLU A 111 -20.25 -5.04 -6.82
CA GLU A 111 -21.48 -5.85 -6.80
C GLU A 111 -21.19 -7.32 -6.53
N ARG A 112 -20.11 -7.87 -7.09
CA ARG A 112 -19.71 -9.25 -6.86
C ARG A 112 -19.02 -9.44 -5.52
N LEU A 113 -18.27 -8.44 -5.06
CA LEU A 113 -17.73 -8.46 -3.71
C LEU A 113 -18.84 -8.51 -2.66
N ALA A 114 -19.95 -7.78 -2.84
CA ALA A 114 -21.08 -7.81 -1.91
C ALA A 114 -21.61 -9.23 -1.66
N VAL A 115 -21.73 -10.04 -2.73
CA VAL A 115 -22.14 -11.45 -2.62
C VAL A 115 -21.12 -12.28 -1.82
N ALA A 116 -19.83 -12.03 -2.00
CA ALA A 116 -18.79 -12.69 -1.23
C ALA A 116 -18.82 -12.29 0.25
N LEU A 117 -19.08 -11.02 0.55
CA LEU A 117 -19.22 -10.50 1.92
C LEU A 117 -20.46 -11.06 2.63
N GLU A 118 -21.59 -11.20 1.93
CA GLU A 118 -22.78 -11.89 2.46
C GLU A 118 -22.49 -13.37 2.78
N SER A 119 -21.68 -14.02 1.94
CA SER A 119 -21.24 -15.40 2.22
C SER A 119 -20.32 -15.46 3.44
N LEU A 120 -19.42 -14.49 3.61
CA LEU A 120 -18.55 -14.40 4.78
C LEU A 120 -19.36 -14.15 6.05
N ASP A 121 -20.33 -13.22 6.04
CA ASP A 121 -21.21 -12.95 7.18
C ASP A 121 -21.92 -14.22 7.67
N LYS A 122 -22.44 -15.05 6.74
CA LYS A 122 -23.04 -16.35 7.09
C LYS A 122 -22.06 -17.30 7.78
N ILE A 123 -20.81 -17.36 7.32
CA ILE A 123 -19.76 -18.20 7.93
C ILE A 123 -19.41 -17.66 9.32
N LEU A 124 -19.24 -16.35 9.47
CA LEU A 124 -18.91 -15.73 10.76
C LEU A 124 -20.03 -15.92 11.79
N ARG A 125 -21.31 -15.79 11.40
CA ARG A 125 -22.46 -16.10 12.27
C ARG A 125 -22.51 -17.57 12.68
N GLU A 126 -22.18 -18.47 11.76
CA GLU A 126 -22.08 -19.90 12.06
C GLU A 126 -21.00 -20.16 13.12
N ILE A 127 -19.82 -19.56 12.95
CA ILE A 127 -18.71 -19.64 13.91
C ILE A 127 -19.18 -19.16 15.28
N GLN A 128 -19.75 -17.97 15.37
CA GLN A 128 -20.24 -17.40 16.63
C GLN A 128 -21.33 -18.28 17.28
N THR A 129 -22.21 -18.88 16.47
CA THR A 129 -23.24 -19.81 16.98
C THR A 129 -22.61 -21.09 17.54
N SER A 130 -21.56 -21.60 16.90
CA SER A 130 -20.91 -22.85 17.31
C SER A 130 -19.95 -22.70 18.50
N CYS A 131 -19.27 -21.56 18.60
CA CYS A 131 -18.25 -21.30 19.61
C CYS A 131 -18.78 -20.50 20.81
N GLY A 132 -20.01 -19.98 20.73
CA GLY A 132 -20.63 -19.17 21.77
C GLY A 132 -20.53 -17.67 21.49
N TRP A 133 -21.47 -16.91 22.06
CA TRP A 133 -21.58 -15.46 21.86
C TRP A 133 -20.39 -14.67 22.41
N GLU A 134 -19.67 -15.24 23.36
CA GLU A 134 -18.42 -14.75 23.92
C GLU A 134 -17.24 -14.76 22.94
N THR A 135 -17.39 -15.45 21.80
CA THR A 135 -16.35 -15.48 20.76
C THR A 135 -16.29 -14.11 20.09
N GLU A 136 -15.20 -13.39 20.34
CA GLU A 136 -14.91 -12.15 19.63
C GLU A 136 -14.47 -12.43 18.19
N ILE A 137 -15.15 -11.76 17.26
CA ILE A 137 -14.72 -11.65 15.87
C ILE A 137 -14.15 -10.25 15.65
N VAL A 138 -12.89 -10.21 15.23
CA VAL A 138 -12.18 -9.03 14.72
C VAL A 138 -12.00 -9.19 13.22
N LEU A 139 -12.45 -8.21 12.44
CA LEU A 139 -12.32 -8.20 10.99
C LEU A 139 -11.67 -6.90 10.54
N PHE A 140 -10.70 -6.99 9.65
CA PHE A 140 -10.03 -5.83 9.09
C PHE A 140 -9.60 -6.07 7.64
N SER A 141 -9.27 -4.99 6.96
CA SER A 141 -8.64 -5.01 5.64
C SER A 141 -7.23 -4.44 5.73
N ASP A 142 -6.32 -4.92 4.89
CA ASP A 142 -4.95 -4.42 4.78
C ASP A 142 -4.89 -3.09 4.02
N HIS A 143 -5.85 -2.83 3.13
CA HIS A 143 -6.01 -1.58 2.41
C HIS A 143 -7.45 -1.35 1.93
N GLY A 144 -7.69 -0.18 1.36
CA GLY A 144 -8.90 0.13 0.61
C GLY A 144 -8.81 -0.26 -0.86
N MET A 145 -9.73 0.27 -1.66
CA MET A 145 -9.77 0.10 -3.11
C MET A 145 -10.48 1.29 -3.78
N ASN A 146 -9.90 1.82 -4.86
CA ASN A 146 -10.61 2.71 -5.77
C ASN A 146 -11.52 1.90 -6.72
N LEU A 147 -12.81 2.20 -6.71
CA LEU A 147 -13.85 1.44 -7.41
C LEU A 147 -14.14 1.99 -8.81
N ARG A 148 -13.12 2.48 -9.50
CA ARG A 148 -13.23 3.01 -10.86
C ARG A 148 -12.59 2.03 -11.85
N GLU A 149 -13.13 1.98 -13.07
CA GLU A 149 -12.43 1.28 -14.15
C GLU A 149 -11.06 1.93 -14.37
N ASN A 150 -10.03 1.11 -14.43
CA ASN A 150 -8.64 1.52 -14.37
C ASN A 150 -7.95 1.34 -15.72
N GLN A 151 -7.25 2.38 -16.17
CA GLN A 151 -6.43 2.38 -17.38
C GLN A 151 -4.93 2.40 -17.05
N ARG A 152 -4.15 1.79 -17.93
CA ARG A 152 -2.71 1.64 -17.72
C ARG A 152 -1.97 2.93 -18.06
N ILE A 153 -1.14 3.40 -17.14
CA ILE A 153 -0.24 4.54 -17.41
C ILE A 153 1.03 4.10 -18.15
N HIS A 154 1.56 4.99 -19.00
CA HIS A 154 2.73 4.74 -19.85
C HIS A 154 4.06 5.31 -19.29
N LEU A 155 4.32 5.12 -17.98
CA LEU A 155 5.51 5.67 -17.29
C LEU A 155 6.84 5.43 -18.03
N LYS A 156 7.08 4.20 -18.48
CA LYS A 156 8.31 3.84 -19.20
C LYS A 156 8.47 4.63 -20.50
N THR A 157 7.40 4.77 -21.27
CA THR A 157 7.44 5.53 -22.53
C THR A 157 7.68 7.02 -22.25
N HIS A 158 6.99 7.56 -21.25
CA HIS A 158 7.14 8.96 -20.83
C HIS A 158 8.57 9.28 -20.41
N LEU A 159 9.16 8.51 -19.49
CA LEU A 159 10.52 8.76 -19.00
C LEU A 159 11.57 8.63 -20.12
N ARG A 160 11.40 7.70 -21.07
CA ARG A 160 12.26 7.65 -22.27
C ARG A 160 12.16 8.91 -23.12
N SER A 161 10.95 9.44 -23.32
CA SER A 161 10.76 10.69 -24.07
C SER A 161 11.38 11.91 -23.37
N ARG A 162 11.61 11.83 -22.06
CA ARG A 162 12.31 12.83 -21.24
C ARG A 162 13.82 12.61 -21.17
N GLY A 163 14.35 11.62 -21.90
CA GLY A 163 15.79 11.37 -22.00
C GLY A 163 16.35 10.33 -21.02
N PHE A 164 15.52 9.75 -20.14
CA PHE A 164 15.99 8.73 -19.20
C PHE A 164 16.20 7.38 -19.89
N ALA A 165 17.32 6.72 -19.58
CA ALA A 165 17.55 5.35 -20.00
C ALA A 165 16.76 4.39 -19.10
N LEU A 166 16.10 3.38 -19.66
CA LEU A 166 15.44 2.35 -18.85
C LEU A 166 16.29 1.09 -18.78
N GLY A 167 16.54 0.60 -17.57
CA GLY A 167 17.33 -0.60 -17.32
C GLY A 167 16.64 -1.59 -16.39
N SER A 168 17.02 -2.87 -16.53
CA SER A 168 16.75 -3.91 -15.52
C SER A 168 17.94 -4.15 -14.61
N SER A 169 19.09 -3.55 -14.89
CA SER A 169 20.32 -3.63 -14.10
C SER A 169 21.15 -2.36 -14.31
N PHE A 170 21.86 -1.90 -13.30
CA PHE A 170 22.71 -0.70 -13.37
C PHE A 170 24.18 -1.07 -13.27
N SER A 171 24.96 -0.60 -14.24
CA SER A 171 26.43 -0.55 -14.14
C SER A 171 26.86 0.63 -13.25
N GLU A 172 28.15 0.71 -12.92
CA GLU A 172 28.73 1.87 -12.23
C GLU A 172 28.62 3.16 -13.06
N THR A 173 28.52 3.04 -14.39
CA THR A 173 28.39 4.20 -15.30
C THR A 173 26.95 4.60 -15.59
N SER A 174 25.96 3.90 -15.03
CA SER A 174 24.53 4.06 -15.34
C SER A 174 23.89 5.26 -14.62
N ARG A 175 24.40 6.48 -14.81
CA ARG A 175 23.91 7.69 -14.11
C ARG A 175 22.46 8.03 -14.41
N ASP A 176 22.07 8.04 -15.68
CA ASP A 176 20.72 8.43 -16.12
C ASP A 176 19.78 7.24 -16.34
N THR A 177 20.14 6.08 -15.75
CA THR A 177 19.33 4.88 -15.87
C THR A 177 18.32 4.80 -14.74
N VAL A 178 17.07 4.52 -15.09
CA VAL A 178 16.00 4.27 -14.12
C VAL A 178 15.43 2.87 -14.31
N ALA A 179 15.08 2.24 -13.20
CA ALA A 179 14.40 0.96 -13.15
C ALA A 179 13.02 1.16 -12.52
N ILE A 180 12.01 0.59 -13.16
CA ILE A 180 10.61 0.70 -12.74
C ILE A 180 10.02 -0.72 -12.78
N PRO A 181 10.15 -1.49 -11.68
CA PRO A 181 9.54 -2.80 -11.56
C PRO A 181 8.05 -2.71 -11.90
N ALA A 182 7.55 -3.61 -12.73
CA ALA A 182 6.16 -3.66 -13.13
C ALA A 182 5.64 -5.08 -12.97
N PHE A 183 4.91 -5.35 -11.88
CA PHE A 183 4.34 -6.67 -11.63
C PHE A 183 2.89 -6.57 -11.16
N GLY A 184 2.64 -5.90 -10.04
CA GLY A 184 1.28 -5.66 -9.54
C GLY A 184 0.52 -4.71 -10.46
N LEU A 185 -0.81 -4.79 -10.47
CA LEU A 185 -1.67 -3.83 -11.17
C LEU A 185 -2.13 -2.77 -10.16
N CYS A 186 -1.25 -1.83 -9.81
CA CYS A 186 -1.44 -0.94 -8.66
C CYS A 186 -1.52 0.55 -9.05
N GLY A 187 -2.19 1.34 -8.21
CA GLY A 187 -2.29 2.81 -8.32
C GLY A 187 -1.02 3.57 -7.94
N TYR A 188 0.15 2.94 -7.92
CA TYR A 188 1.42 3.61 -7.64
C TYR A 188 2.54 3.00 -8.48
N ALA A 189 3.69 3.66 -8.48
CA ALA A 189 4.92 3.09 -9.02
C ALA A 189 6.12 3.40 -8.13
N ALA A 190 7.05 2.44 -8.07
CA ALA A 190 8.35 2.59 -7.43
C ALA A 190 9.42 2.76 -8.51
N ILE A 191 10.18 3.86 -8.45
CA ILE A 191 11.27 4.15 -9.37
C ILE A 191 12.59 4.14 -8.62
N TYR A 192 13.55 3.43 -9.19
CA TYR A 192 14.91 3.33 -8.70
C TYR A 192 15.83 4.03 -9.68
N CYS A 193 16.73 4.85 -9.18
CA CYS A 193 17.63 5.66 -9.98
C CYS A 193 19.07 5.13 -9.84
N GLY A 194 19.88 5.30 -10.88
CA GLY A 194 21.32 5.11 -10.79
C GLY A 194 22.00 6.14 -9.90
N ASP A 195 23.33 6.11 -9.83
CA ASP A 195 24.13 6.96 -8.92
C ASP A 195 24.21 8.45 -9.34
N GLY A 196 23.28 8.92 -10.18
CA GLY A 196 23.16 10.31 -10.58
C GLY A 196 22.27 11.13 -9.65
N GLU A 197 22.41 12.46 -9.67
CA GLU A 197 21.57 13.42 -8.94
C GLU A 197 20.16 13.60 -9.54
N ALA A 198 19.72 12.68 -10.40
CA ALA A 198 18.51 12.80 -11.22
C ALA A 198 17.18 12.57 -10.47
N LEU A 199 17.17 12.50 -9.13
CA LEU A 199 15.93 12.20 -8.38
C LEU A 199 14.87 13.28 -8.58
N ALA A 200 15.27 14.54 -8.41
CA ALA A 200 14.38 15.67 -8.62
C ALA A 200 13.94 15.76 -10.09
N ASP A 201 14.84 15.52 -11.03
CA ASP A 201 14.52 15.55 -12.47
C ASP A 201 13.52 14.46 -12.85
N VAL A 202 13.71 13.22 -12.35
CA VAL A 202 12.76 12.12 -12.56
C VAL A 202 11.40 12.48 -11.97
N ALA A 203 11.36 12.91 -10.71
CA ALA A 203 10.13 13.30 -10.02
C ALA A 203 9.38 14.42 -10.75
N ASN A 204 10.08 15.50 -11.08
CA ASN A 204 9.52 16.66 -11.78
C ASN A 204 9.02 16.31 -13.18
N SER A 205 9.74 15.45 -13.92
CA SER A 205 9.35 15.06 -15.27
C SER A 205 8.00 14.34 -15.32
N LEU A 206 7.60 13.68 -14.23
CA LEU A 206 6.37 12.89 -14.15
C LEU A 206 5.11 13.74 -13.99
N VAL A 207 5.25 14.99 -13.54
CA VAL A 207 4.13 15.89 -13.24
C VAL A 207 3.23 16.14 -14.45
N GLU A 208 3.81 16.16 -15.65
CA GLU A 208 3.10 16.38 -16.90
C GLU A 208 2.38 15.13 -17.44
N LEU A 209 2.64 13.96 -16.87
CA LEU A 209 2.05 12.72 -17.36
C LEU A 209 0.62 12.54 -16.83
N GLU A 210 -0.34 12.48 -17.76
CA GLU A 210 -1.73 12.21 -17.42
C GLU A 210 -1.86 10.92 -16.59
N GLY A 211 -2.59 11.02 -15.48
CA GLY A 211 -2.79 9.94 -14.52
C GLY A 211 -1.81 9.93 -13.35
N VAL A 212 -0.71 10.69 -13.42
CA VAL A 212 0.10 10.98 -12.23
C VAL A 212 -0.65 11.99 -11.36
N ASP A 213 -0.71 11.71 -10.06
CA ASP A 213 -1.23 12.63 -9.06
C ASP A 213 -0.10 13.51 -8.53
N PHE A 214 0.87 12.87 -7.88
CA PHE A 214 2.12 13.47 -7.46
C PHE A 214 3.21 12.40 -7.34
N SER A 215 4.47 12.84 -7.25
CA SER A 215 5.60 12.00 -6.90
C SER A 215 6.35 12.57 -5.70
N ILE A 216 7.01 11.69 -4.95
CA ILE A 216 7.80 12.03 -3.77
C ILE A 216 9.19 11.44 -3.85
N TYR A 217 10.16 12.13 -3.25
CA TYR A 217 11.53 11.67 -3.09
C TYR A 217 12.12 12.22 -1.78
N ARG A 218 13.21 11.62 -1.31
CA ARG A 218 13.89 12.09 -0.09
C ARG A 218 14.59 13.41 -0.37
N ASP A 219 14.35 14.39 0.49
CA ASP A 219 15.02 15.70 0.46
C ASP A 219 15.83 15.85 1.76
N GLY A 220 17.02 15.27 1.77
CA GLY A 220 17.83 15.12 2.98
C GLY A 220 17.34 14.01 3.92
N THR A 221 17.75 14.07 5.19
CA THR A 221 17.53 12.99 6.18
C THR A 221 16.24 13.12 6.98
N ARG A 222 15.58 14.29 6.92
CA ARG A 222 14.41 14.64 7.73
C ARG A 222 13.29 15.29 6.93
N ALA A 223 13.36 15.22 5.59
CA ALA A 223 12.30 15.75 4.75
C ALA A 223 12.07 14.88 3.51
N ILE A 224 10.91 15.08 2.91
CA ILE A 224 10.57 14.62 1.57
C ILE A 224 10.10 15.81 0.74
N ALA A 225 10.41 15.79 -0.54
CA ALA A 225 9.81 16.68 -1.52
C ALA A 225 8.58 16.01 -2.14
N VAL A 226 7.58 16.81 -2.48
CA VAL A 226 6.33 16.40 -3.12
C VAL A 226 6.13 17.25 -4.36
N THR A 227 5.96 16.61 -5.52
CA THR A 227 5.84 17.28 -6.81
C THR A 227 4.61 16.77 -7.52
N GLY A 228 3.66 17.66 -7.83
CA GLY A 228 2.40 17.31 -8.48
C GLY A 228 1.96 18.40 -9.46
N ALA A 229 0.93 18.10 -10.24
CA ALA A 229 0.44 19.04 -11.27
C ALA A 229 -0.07 20.37 -10.69
N ASN A 230 -0.46 20.35 -9.42
CA ASN A 230 -1.00 21.51 -8.71
C ASN A 230 0.03 22.19 -7.81
N GLY A 231 1.31 21.82 -7.90
CA GLY A 231 2.37 22.50 -7.15
C GLY A 231 3.51 21.62 -6.64
N VAL A 232 4.36 22.25 -5.85
CA VAL A 232 5.51 21.67 -5.16
C VAL A 232 5.37 21.94 -3.65
N GLY A 233 5.45 20.85 -2.90
CA GLY A 233 5.39 20.84 -1.44
C GLY A 233 6.59 20.13 -0.82
N ARG A 234 6.77 20.30 0.47
CA ARG A 234 7.82 19.69 1.26
C ARG A 234 7.29 19.31 2.63
N VAL A 235 7.53 18.08 3.05
CA VAL A 235 7.17 17.59 4.38
C VAL A 235 8.44 17.43 5.19
N GLU A 236 8.52 18.10 6.32
CA GLU A 236 9.62 17.98 7.27
C GLU A 236 9.17 17.28 8.53
N ARG A 237 10.06 16.47 9.10
CA ARG A 237 9.84 15.79 10.38
C ARG A 237 10.85 16.29 11.41
N LYS A 238 10.35 16.59 12.61
CA LYS A 238 11.14 16.91 13.80
C LYS A 238 10.83 15.88 14.89
N GLN A 239 11.85 15.53 15.66
CA GLN A 239 11.70 14.65 16.82
C GLN A 239 12.35 15.31 18.03
N THR A 240 11.55 15.56 19.08
CA THR A 240 11.97 16.27 20.29
C THR A 240 11.47 15.49 21.50
N ASN A 241 12.36 15.12 22.44
CA ASN A 241 11.99 14.36 23.64
C ASN A 241 11.18 13.07 23.37
N GLY A 242 11.40 12.43 22.22
CA GLY A 242 10.66 11.23 21.81
C GLY A 242 9.37 11.52 21.02
N GLU A 243 8.85 12.73 21.08
CA GLU A 243 7.66 13.15 20.34
C GLU A 243 8.00 13.49 18.89
N THR A 244 7.09 13.14 17.97
CA THR A 244 7.22 13.45 16.54
C THR A 244 6.29 14.62 16.19
N SER A 245 6.81 15.56 15.40
CA SER A 245 6.04 16.65 14.80
C SER A 245 6.38 16.81 13.33
N TYR A 246 5.43 17.35 12.57
CA TYR A 246 5.58 17.57 11.14
C TYR A 246 5.25 19.01 10.77
N ARG A 247 5.91 19.48 9.72
CA ARG A 247 5.63 20.75 9.04
C ARG A 247 5.45 20.50 7.56
N TYR A 248 4.46 21.16 6.97
CA TYR A 248 4.24 21.16 5.52
C TYR A 248 4.49 22.56 4.96
N LEU A 249 5.33 22.63 3.94
CA LEU A 249 5.69 23.86 3.23
C LEU A 249 5.31 23.73 1.76
N THR A 250 4.89 24.82 1.14
CA THR A 250 4.63 24.89 -0.30
C THR A 250 5.48 25.98 -0.93
N SER A 251 6.10 25.71 -2.07
CA SER A 251 6.87 26.72 -2.83
C SER A 251 6.14 27.23 -4.06
N ASP A 252 5.29 26.40 -4.64
CA ASP A 252 4.43 26.73 -5.78
C ASP A 252 3.15 25.89 -5.65
N GLY A 253 1.97 26.50 -5.71
CA GLY A 253 0.70 25.78 -5.52
C GLY A 253 0.60 24.96 -4.21
N ASP A 254 -0.21 23.89 -4.24
CA ASP A 254 -0.40 22.97 -3.12
C ASP A 254 -0.75 21.55 -3.62
N PRO A 255 0.25 20.68 -3.85
CA PRO A 255 0.01 19.36 -4.42
C PRO A 255 -0.82 18.44 -3.51
N LEU A 256 -0.80 18.68 -2.19
CA LEU A 256 -1.52 17.87 -1.20
C LEU A 256 -2.81 18.50 -0.70
N GLN A 257 -3.20 19.70 -1.17
CA GLN A 257 -4.43 20.39 -0.77
C GLN A 257 -4.55 20.60 0.77
N LEU A 258 -3.42 20.82 1.45
CA LEU A 258 -3.36 20.98 2.91
C LEU A 258 -3.42 22.44 3.39
N GLN A 259 -3.44 23.44 2.51
CA GLN A 259 -3.51 24.85 2.93
C GLN A 259 -4.69 25.15 3.89
N PRO A 260 -5.94 24.70 3.63
CA PRO A 260 -7.04 24.91 4.57
C PRO A 260 -6.84 24.22 5.93
N ILE A 261 -6.11 23.10 5.95
CA ILE A 261 -5.77 22.37 7.17
C ILE A 261 -4.71 23.12 7.97
N LEU A 262 -3.69 23.68 7.31
CA LEU A 262 -2.68 24.53 7.94
C LEU A 262 -3.34 25.77 8.59
N GLU A 263 -4.28 26.41 7.91
CA GLU A 263 -5.05 27.53 8.48
C GLU A 263 -5.82 27.11 9.74
N THR A 264 -6.44 25.94 9.72
CA THR A 264 -7.16 25.37 10.87
C THR A 264 -6.23 25.10 12.05
N LEU A 265 -5.08 24.46 11.81
CA LEU A 265 -4.07 24.18 12.85
C LEU A 265 -3.51 25.48 13.44
N LYS A 266 -3.30 26.51 12.61
CA LYS A 266 -2.87 27.83 13.07
C LYS A 266 -3.92 28.51 13.96
N GLN A 267 -5.19 28.53 13.51
CA GLN A 267 -6.28 29.17 14.25
C GLN A 267 -6.56 28.49 15.61
N THR A 268 -6.34 27.18 15.67
CA THR A 268 -6.52 26.39 16.90
C THR A 268 -5.28 26.36 17.79
N GLY A 269 -4.20 27.05 17.43
CA GLY A 269 -2.98 27.11 18.24
C GLY A 269 -2.19 25.79 18.28
N LYS A 270 -2.41 24.90 17.30
CA LYS A 270 -1.74 23.60 17.18
C LYS A 270 -0.41 23.66 16.41
N LEU A 271 -0.07 24.81 15.83
CA LEU A 271 1.23 25.06 15.22
C LEU A 271 2.16 25.78 16.20
N ASP A 272 3.40 25.34 16.31
CA ASP A 272 4.46 26.07 17.00
C ASP A 272 4.97 27.27 16.17
N GLU A 273 5.89 28.05 16.74
CA GLU A 273 6.47 29.24 16.09
C GLU A 273 7.24 28.91 14.79
N GLU A 274 7.75 27.68 14.69
CA GLU A 274 8.42 27.17 13.50
C GLU A 274 7.42 26.60 12.47
N GLY A 275 6.13 26.48 12.81
CA GLY A 275 5.08 25.94 11.94
C GLY A 275 4.96 24.41 11.98
N PHE A 276 5.47 23.76 13.01
CA PHE A 276 5.24 22.33 13.25
C PHE A 276 3.97 22.10 14.06
N ALA A 277 3.22 21.05 13.70
CA ALA A 277 2.15 20.48 14.53
C ALA A 277 2.54 19.07 14.97
N SER A 278 2.00 18.61 16.10
CA SER A 278 2.22 17.25 16.56
C SER A 278 1.72 16.24 15.53
N ASP A 279 2.34 15.06 15.50
CA ASP A 279 1.91 13.95 14.65
C ASP A 279 0.42 13.57 14.86
N GLN A 280 -0.04 13.63 16.12
CA GLN A 280 -1.44 13.37 16.48
C GLN A 280 -2.39 14.45 15.94
N ASP A 281 -2.03 15.73 16.04
CA ASP A 281 -2.84 16.83 15.50
C ASP A 281 -3.02 16.73 13.98
N TRP A 282 -1.96 16.31 13.28
CA TRP A 282 -2.01 16.03 11.86
C TRP A 282 -2.94 14.85 11.56
N LEU A 283 -2.82 13.73 12.27
CA LEU A 283 -3.69 12.58 12.10
C LEU A 283 -5.16 12.96 12.28
N GLU A 284 -5.50 13.59 13.40
CA GLU A 284 -6.88 13.97 13.74
C GLU A 284 -7.50 14.89 12.69
N THR A 285 -6.73 15.86 12.20
CA THR A 285 -7.24 16.86 11.25
C THR A 285 -7.30 16.32 9.81
N THR A 286 -6.49 15.30 9.48
CA THR A 286 -6.36 14.79 8.10
C THR A 286 -6.90 13.38 7.90
N ALA A 287 -7.35 12.66 8.93
CA ALA A 287 -7.79 11.26 8.78
C ALA A 287 -8.92 11.07 7.74
N ASN A 288 -9.78 12.08 7.56
CA ASN A 288 -10.85 12.08 6.57
C ASN A 288 -10.51 12.86 5.28
N HIS A 289 -9.31 13.42 5.19
CA HIS A 289 -8.85 14.19 4.03
C HIS A 289 -8.74 13.31 2.77
N ILE A 290 -8.69 13.92 1.58
CA ILE A 290 -8.53 13.17 0.32
C ILE A 290 -7.24 12.35 0.29
N TYR A 291 -6.23 12.80 1.03
CA TYR A 291 -5.03 12.06 1.38
C TYR A 291 -5.02 11.88 2.90
N PRO A 292 -5.39 10.70 3.42
CA PRO A 292 -5.41 10.44 4.85
C PRO A 292 -4.01 10.45 5.44
N ASP A 293 -3.84 11.16 6.57
CA ASP A 293 -2.57 11.24 7.31
C ASP A 293 -1.33 11.44 6.42
N PRO A 294 -1.37 12.42 5.50
CA PRO A 294 -0.48 12.43 4.36
C PRO A 294 0.98 12.67 4.76
N LEU A 295 1.24 13.43 5.82
CA LEU A 295 2.60 13.76 6.21
C LEU A 295 3.33 12.52 6.75
N ALA A 296 2.75 11.82 7.72
CA ALA A 296 3.33 10.60 8.27
C ALA A 296 3.35 9.46 7.24
N ASN A 297 2.26 9.28 6.47
CA ASN A 297 2.18 8.23 5.45
C ASN A 297 3.27 8.39 4.38
N LEU A 298 3.38 9.59 3.77
CA LEU A 298 4.38 9.84 2.73
C LEU A 298 5.80 9.82 3.31
N TYR A 299 6.04 10.43 4.47
CA TYR A 299 7.35 10.43 5.09
C TYR A 299 7.85 9.01 5.38
N THR A 300 7.01 8.19 6.03
CA THR A 300 7.39 6.81 6.41
C THR A 300 7.57 5.89 5.19
N SER A 301 6.89 6.17 4.07
CA SER A 301 7.05 5.39 2.83
C SER A 301 8.48 5.43 2.26
N LEU A 302 9.22 6.50 2.54
CA LEU A 302 10.60 6.70 2.11
C LEU A 302 11.61 6.60 3.24
N HIS A 303 11.29 7.04 4.47
CA HIS A 303 12.27 7.11 5.56
C HIS A 303 12.19 5.95 6.56
N THR A 304 11.11 5.18 6.57
CA THR A 304 10.99 3.97 7.39
C THR A 304 11.25 2.74 6.52
N GLN A 305 11.80 1.68 7.10
CA GLN A 305 12.07 0.43 6.40
C GLN A 305 10.77 -0.37 6.16
N ARG A 306 9.86 0.16 5.32
CA ARG A 306 8.63 -0.52 4.87
C ARG A 306 8.90 -1.69 3.94
N VAL A 307 10.02 -1.64 3.25
CA VAL A 307 10.58 -2.67 2.38
C VAL A 307 12.09 -2.69 2.56
N ARG A 308 12.78 -3.77 2.19
CA ARG A 308 14.26 -3.83 2.28
C ARG A 308 14.95 -2.94 1.24
N HIS A 309 14.38 -2.86 0.04
CA HIS A 309 14.90 -2.04 -1.05
C HIS A 309 13.95 -0.88 -1.35
N THR A 310 14.01 0.17 -0.52
CA THR A 310 13.19 1.39 -0.68
C THR A 310 13.52 2.09 -1.98
N ALA A 311 12.49 2.56 -2.68
CA ALA A 311 12.60 3.28 -3.94
C ALA A 311 13.24 4.66 -3.73
N ASP A 312 13.75 5.24 -4.81
CA ASP A 312 14.29 6.60 -4.77
C ASP A 312 13.22 7.65 -5.04
N VAL A 313 12.27 7.31 -5.93
CA VAL A 313 11.06 8.09 -6.20
C VAL A 313 9.84 7.17 -6.09
N LEU A 314 8.82 7.60 -5.34
CA LEU A 314 7.51 6.96 -5.31
C LEU A 314 6.50 7.85 -6.04
N VAL A 315 5.63 7.24 -6.84
CA VAL A 315 4.64 7.94 -7.66
C VAL A 315 3.26 7.49 -7.23
N SER A 316 2.41 8.43 -6.80
CA SER A 316 0.98 8.20 -6.60
C SER A 316 0.25 8.47 -7.92
N LEU A 317 -0.64 7.56 -8.32
CA LEU A 317 -1.49 7.73 -9.49
C LEU A 317 -2.89 8.17 -9.07
N ARG A 318 -3.56 8.91 -9.95
CA ARG A 318 -4.97 9.27 -9.76
C ARG A 318 -5.86 8.03 -9.80
N ASP A 319 -7.00 8.09 -9.14
CA ASP A 319 -8.03 7.04 -9.27
C ASP A 319 -8.42 6.83 -10.74
N GLY A 320 -8.54 5.55 -11.14
CA GLY A 320 -8.76 5.16 -12.53
C GLY A 320 -7.46 4.97 -13.33
N TYR A 321 -6.29 5.13 -12.71
CA TYR A 321 -5.01 4.78 -13.31
C TYR A 321 -4.28 3.70 -12.52
N TYR A 322 -3.59 2.82 -13.25
CA TYR A 322 -2.69 1.84 -12.67
C TYR A 322 -1.39 1.74 -13.45
N TYR A 323 -0.33 1.36 -12.75
CA TYR A 323 0.90 0.89 -13.35
C TYR A 323 1.10 -0.59 -13.00
N GLY A 324 1.81 -1.30 -13.87
CA GLY A 324 1.94 -2.74 -13.75
C GLY A 324 2.06 -3.46 -15.08
N TRP A 325 2.30 -4.76 -14.99
CA TRP A 325 2.18 -5.64 -16.14
C TRP A 325 1.70 -7.01 -15.69
N SER A 326 0.56 -7.43 -16.25
CA SER A 326 0.10 -8.81 -16.21
C SER A 326 -0.06 -9.30 -17.65
N PRO A 327 0.36 -10.52 -17.99
CA PRO A 327 0.05 -11.15 -19.28
C PRO A 327 -1.44 -11.10 -19.62
N PHE A 328 -2.31 -11.05 -18.61
CA PHE A 328 -3.77 -11.05 -18.73
C PHE A 328 -4.39 -9.65 -18.80
N ALA A 329 -3.64 -8.58 -18.53
CA ALA A 329 -4.15 -7.21 -18.56
C ALA A 329 -4.66 -6.77 -19.96
N ARG A 330 -4.29 -7.49 -21.03
CA ARG A 330 -4.85 -7.27 -22.38
C ARG A 330 -6.22 -7.89 -22.60
N LEU A 331 -6.63 -8.84 -21.76
CA LEU A 331 -7.85 -9.63 -21.91
C LEU A 331 -8.92 -9.27 -20.87
N THR A 332 -8.57 -8.50 -19.85
CA THR A 332 -9.48 -8.12 -18.75
C THR A 332 -9.38 -6.62 -18.47
N ARG A 333 -10.53 -5.96 -18.39
CA ARG A 333 -10.63 -4.61 -17.83
C ARG A 333 -10.48 -4.69 -16.32
N LEU A 334 -9.67 -3.81 -15.75
CA LEU A 334 -9.47 -3.72 -14.31
C LEU A 334 -10.58 -2.85 -13.73
N ALA A 335 -11.52 -3.46 -13.01
CA ALA A 335 -12.71 -2.78 -12.47
C ALA A 335 -12.39 -1.90 -11.26
N ALA A 336 -11.28 -2.19 -10.56
CA ALA A 336 -10.86 -1.50 -9.35
C ALA A 336 -9.35 -1.73 -9.13
N THR A 337 -8.66 -0.80 -8.46
CA THR A 337 -7.28 -1.01 -7.98
C THR A 337 -7.03 -0.25 -6.68
N HIS A 338 -5.86 -0.41 -6.10
CA HIS A 338 -5.44 0.21 -4.86
C HIS A 338 -3.96 0.58 -4.90
N GLY A 339 -3.48 1.24 -3.85
CA GLY A 339 -2.07 1.57 -3.63
C GLY A 339 -1.67 3.02 -3.93
N ASN A 340 -2.54 3.83 -4.51
CA ASN A 340 -2.32 5.29 -4.53
C ASN A 340 -2.55 5.89 -3.13
N ALA A 341 -2.16 7.15 -2.95
CA ALA A 341 -2.29 7.87 -1.67
C ALA A 341 -3.73 8.34 -1.38
N LEU A 342 -4.64 8.27 -2.35
CA LEU A 342 -6.00 8.75 -2.21
C LEU A 342 -6.79 7.90 -1.21
N ARG A 343 -7.70 8.56 -0.50
CA ARG A 343 -8.52 8.00 0.57
C ARG A 343 -9.16 6.64 0.23
N PRO A 344 -9.76 6.42 -0.95
CA PRO A 344 -10.36 5.11 -1.27
C PRO A 344 -9.36 3.96 -1.22
N SER A 345 -8.10 4.19 -1.59
CA SER A 345 -7.04 3.16 -1.56
C SER A 345 -6.35 3.07 -0.20
N SER A 346 -6.17 4.20 0.49
CA SER A 346 -5.45 4.29 1.76
C SER A 346 -6.26 3.83 2.96
N ASN A 347 -7.57 4.13 3.00
CA ASN A 347 -8.42 3.75 4.12
C ASN A 347 -8.89 2.31 4.00
N ALA A 348 -8.57 1.53 5.02
CA ALA A 348 -9.14 0.22 5.27
C ALA A 348 -10.27 0.32 6.30
N PHE A 349 -10.69 -0.82 6.83
CA PHE A 349 -11.57 -0.90 7.99
C PHE A 349 -10.96 -1.81 9.05
N LEU A 350 -11.37 -1.61 10.30
CA LEU A 350 -11.12 -2.48 11.43
C LEU A 350 -12.39 -2.47 12.28
N MET A 351 -12.94 -3.65 12.57
CA MET A 351 -14.17 -3.80 13.33
C MET A 351 -14.08 -4.97 14.30
N SER A 352 -14.80 -4.86 15.41
CA SER A 352 -14.95 -5.90 16.42
C SER A 352 -16.42 -6.06 16.80
N THR A 353 -16.80 -7.27 17.16
CA THR A 353 -18.11 -7.59 17.75
C THR A 353 -18.22 -7.24 19.23
N HIS A 354 -17.09 -7.03 19.93
CA HIS A 354 -17.04 -6.88 21.38
C HIS A 354 -16.36 -5.58 21.86
N ARG A 355 -15.42 -5.05 21.08
CA ARG A 355 -14.62 -3.87 21.45
C ARG A 355 -15.06 -2.64 20.70
N THR A 356 -15.12 -1.52 21.42
CA THR A 356 -15.12 -0.18 20.80
C THR A 356 -13.69 0.18 20.46
N LEU A 357 -13.44 0.45 19.18
CA LEU A 357 -12.11 0.76 18.66
C LEU A 357 -11.96 2.27 18.42
N PRO A 358 -10.73 2.81 18.41
CA PRO A 358 -10.50 4.19 18.03
C PRO A 358 -11.06 4.49 16.63
N PRO A 359 -11.51 5.74 16.37
CA PRO A 359 -12.08 6.11 15.07
C PRO A 359 -11.07 5.99 13.93
N PHE A 360 -9.78 6.15 14.23
CA PHE A 360 -8.68 6.04 13.27
C PHE A 360 -7.53 5.29 13.92
N VAL A 361 -6.93 4.36 13.17
CA VAL A 361 -5.80 3.54 13.60
C VAL A 361 -4.83 3.47 12.43
N ARG A 362 -3.56 3.79 12.66
CA ARG A 362 -2.52 3.59 11.64
C ARG A 362 -2.15 2.12 11.59
N ALA A 363 -1.65 1.68 10.44
CA ALA A 363 -1.16 0.32 10.29
C ALA A 363 -0.13 -0.04 11.40
N ASP A 364 0.79 0.86 11.74
CA ASP A 364 1.80 0.60 12.79
C ASP A 364 1.23 0.39 14.19
N ASP A 365 0.05 0.94 14.45
CA ASP A 365 -0.60 0.91 15.77
C ASP A 365 -1.66 -0.19 15.87
N ALA A 366 -1.84 -0.98 14.80
CA ALA A 366 -2.93 -1.95 14.70
C ALA A 366 -2.67 -3.24 15.52
N GLN A 367 -1.41 -3.67 15.67
CA GLN A 367 -1.07 -4.97 16.25
C GLN A 367 -1.74 -5.25 17.61
N PRO A 368 -1.74 -4.32 18.59
CA PRO A 368 -2.37 -4.53 19.89
C PRO A 368 -3.90 -4.62 19.82
N LEU A 369 -4.51 -4.17 18.71
CA LEU A 369 -5.96 -4.26 18.49
C LEU A 369 -6.34 -5.55 17.75
N LEU A 370 -5.43 -6.12 16.97
CA LEU A 370 -5.66 -7.36 16.22
C LEU A 370 -5.50 -8.62 17.08
N ARG A 371 -4.83 -8.51 18.23
CA ARG A 371 -4.58 -9.61 19.17
C ARG A 371 -5.20 -9.32 20.53
N GLY A 372 -5.75 -10.34 21.17
CA GLY A 372 -6.34 -10.31 22.52
C GLY A 372 -5.46 -10.99 23.55
#